data_AF-A0A3C0C0W5-F1
#
_entry.id   AF-A0A3C0C0W5-F1
#
_cell.length_a   1.000
_cell.length_b   1.000
_cell.length_c   1.000
_cell.angle_alpha   90.00
_cell.angle_beta   90.00
_cell.angle_gamma   90.00
#
_symmetry.space_group_name_H-M   'P 1'
#
loop_
_entity.id
_entity.type
_entity.pdbx_description
1 polymer ?
#
loop_
_entity_poly.entity_id
_entity_poly.type
_entity_poly.pdbx_seq_one_letter_code
_entity_poly.pdbx_strand_id
1 'polypeptide(L)' 'MQYWLMKSEPETYSIDDLKEFKTDHWDGIRNYQVRNFFRDQMKVGDKAFFYHSNCKEPGIV' A
#
# COMPACT_ATOMS: atom_id res chain seq x y z
N MET A 1 -5.99 -4.37 16.27
CA MET A 1 -6.09 -3.55 15.04
C MET A 1 -4.80 -2.76 14.94
N GLN A 2 -4.01 -3.05 13.91
CA GLN A 2 -2.75 -2.36 13.62
C GLN A 2 -2.94 -1.36 12.48
N TYR A 3 -2.00 -0.42 12.39
CA TYR A 3 -1.97 0.60 11.36
C TYR A 3 -0.69 0.45 10.53
N TRP A 4 -0.84 0.56 9.22
CA TRP A 4 0.22 0.36 8.25
C TRP A 4 0.40 1.60 7.38
N LEU A 5 1.53 1.67 6.67
CA LEU A 5 1.75 2.63 5.59
C LEU A 5 2.19 1.85 4.37
N MET A 6 1.46 2.01 3.27
CA MET A 6 1.64 1.25 2.04
C MET A 6 2.02 2.22 0.93
N LYS A 7 3.19 1.98 0.31
CA LYS A 7 3.76 2.89 -0.69
C LYS A 7 3.48 2.38 -2.09
N SER A 8 3.00 3.25 -2.97
CA SER A 8 2.82 2.98 -4.39
C SER A 8 3.24 4.19 -5.21
N GLU A 9 3.75 3.96 -6.42
CA GLU A 9 4.06 5.03 -7.36
C GLU A 9 2.77 5.42 -8.10
N PRO A 10 2.32 6.69 -8.05
CA PRO A 10 1.02 7.07 -8.60
C PRO A 10 0.90 6.88 -10.11
N GLU A 11 2.01 6.87 -10.85
CA GLU A 11 2.01 6.58 -12.29
C GLU A 11 1.82 5.08 -12.59
N THR A 12 2.04 4.21 -11.61
CA THR A 12 1.81 2.76 -11.72
C THR A 12 0.47 2.36 -11.11
N TYR A 13 0.20 2.83 -9.88
CA TYR A 13 -1.04 2.56 -9.17
C TYR A 13 -1.29 3.63 -8.08
N SER A 14 -2.35 4.40 -8.24
CA SER A 14 -2.73 5.53 -7.39
C SER A 14 -3.86 5.19 -6.41
N ILE A 15 -4.18 6.15 -5.53
CA ILE A 15 -5.33 6.01 -4.62
C ILE A 15 -6.67 6.13 -5.38
N ASP A 16 -6.67 6.85 -6.50
CA ASP A 16 -7.84 7.00 -7.36
C ASP A 16 -8.15 5.69 -8.10
N ASP A 17 -7.12 4.96 -8.54
CA ASP A 17 -7.29 3.61 -9.11
C ASP A 17 -7.95 2.68 -8.07
N LEU A 18 -7.42 2.65 -6.84
CA LEU A 18 -8.01 1.85 -5.76
C LEU A 18 -9.45 2.27 -5.44
N LYS A 19 -9.77 3.56 -5.53
CA LYS A 19 -11.13 4.08 -5.33
C LYS A 19 -12.09 3.60 -6.42
N GLU A 20 -11.63 3.48 -7.66
CA GLU A 20 -12.41 2.94 -8.78
C GLU A 20 -12.65 1.43 -8.62
N PHE A 21 -11.59 0.65 -8.37
CA PHE A 21 -11.68 -0.81 -8.25
C PHE A 21 -12.23 -1.29 -6.91
N LYS A 22 -12.25 -0.44 -5.88
CA LYS A 22 -12.69 -0.67 -4.49
C LYS A 22 -11.85 -1.67 -3.70
N THR A 23 -11.34 -2.70 -4.35
CA THR A 23 -10.50 -3.74 -3.76
C THR A 23 -9.59 -4.27 -4.83
N ASP A 24 -8.31 -4.40 -4.50
CA ASP A 24 -7.31 -4.87 -5.44
C ASP A 24 -6.20 -5.65 -4.71
N HIS A 25 -5.36 -6.32 -5.49
CA HIS A 25 -4.19 -7.03 -5.01
C HIS A 25 -3.06 -6.04 -4.67
N TRP A 26 -2.25 -6.39 -3.68
CA TRP A 26 -1.02 -5.65 -3.35
C TRP A 26 0.20 -6.51 -3.63
N ASP A 27 0.75 -6.37 -4.84
CA ASP A 27 1.86 -7.18 -5.32
C ASP A 27 3.17 -6.37 -5.42
N GLY A 28 4.11 -6.81 -6.27
CA GLY A 28 5.37 -6.09 -6.50
C GLY A 28 6.38 -6.11 -5.34
N ILE A 29 6.02 -6.61 -4.16
CA ILE A 29 6.91 -6.65 -2.99
C ILE A 29 8.08 -7.60 -3.26
N ARG A 30 9.30 -7.04 -3.26
CA ARG A 30 10.57 -7.81 -3.33
C ARG A 30 11.42 -7.66 -2.07
N ASN A 31 10.96 -6.85 -1.11
CA ASN A 31 11.62 -6.72 0.19
C ASN A 31 11.16 -7.85 1.14
N TYR A 32 12.11 -8.65 1.63
CA TYR A 32 11.84 -9.79 2.51
C TYR A 32 11.17 -9.41 3.83
N GLN A 33 11.52 -8.26 4.41
CA GLN A 33 10.94 -7.79 5.66
C GLN A 33 9.47 -7.40 5.47
N VAL A 34 9.16 -6.63 4.41
CA VAL A 34 7.78 -6.23 4.11
C VAL A 34 6.92 -7.45 3.79
N ARG A 35 7.46 -8.43 3.04
CA ARG A 35 6.80 -9.72 2.82
C ARG A 35 6.46 -10.40 4.15
N ASN A 36 7.39 -10.44 5.10
CA ASN A 36 7.15 -11.05 6.41
C ASN A 36 6.13 -10.26 7.23
N PHE A 37 6.07 -8.91 7.12
CA PHE A 37 5.00 -8.13 7.74
C PHE A 37 3.61 -8.54 7.22
N PHE A 38 3.44 -8.66 5.90
CA PHE A 38 2.16 -9.11 5.33
C PHE A 38 1.79 -10.54 5.72
N ARG A 39 2.76 -11.46 5.75
CA ARG A 39 2.52 -12.87 6.08
C ARG A 39 2.22 -13.09 7.57
N ASP A 40 3.01 -12.47 8.45
CA ASP A 40 3.06 -12.85 9.87
C ASP A 40 2.30 -11.88 10.79
N GLN A 41 2.12 -10.63 10.36
CA GLN A 41 1.66 -9.55 11.25
C GLN A 41 0.37 -8.86 10.79
N MET A 42 0.21 -8.63 9.47
CA MET A 42 -0.96 -7.96 8.92
C MET A 42 -2.19 -8.88 9.00
N LYS A 43 -3.32 -8.33 9.45
CA LYS A 43 -4.57 -9.07 9.63
C LYS A 43 -5.71 -8.40 8.88
N VAL A 44 -6.67 -9.19 8.42
CA VAL A 44 -7.93 -8.67 7.85
C VAL A 44 -8.58 -7.72 8.86
N GLY A 45 -8.94 -6.52 8.39
CA GLY A 45 -9.50 -5.46 9.22
C GLY A 45 -8.49 -4.41 9.71
N ASP A 46 -7.18 -4.68 9.62
CA ASP A 46 -6.18 -3.64 9.82
C ASP A 46 -6.34 -2.50 8.79
N LYS A 47 -5.85 -1.31 9.14
CA LYS A 47 -5.94 -0.10 8.31
C LYS A 47 -4.58 0.34 7.82
N ALA A 48 -4.53 0.98 6.66
CA ALA A 48 -3.30 1.49 6.08
C ALA A 48 -3.49 2.89 5.53
N PHE A 49 -2.46 3.74 5.68
CA PHE A 49 -2.32 4.94 4.87
C PHE A 49 -1.76 4.56 3.50
N PHE A 50 -2.30 5.18 2.44
CA PHE A 50 -1.76 5.06 1.10
C PHE A 50 -0.77 6.20 0.86
N TYR A 51 0.46 5.87 0.48
CA TYR A 51 1.54 6.83 0.31
C TYR A 51 2.03 6.82 -1.13
N HIS A 52 1.91 7.95 -1.82
CA HIS A 52 2.51 8.15 -3.13
C HIS A 52 4.01 8.35 -2.98
N SER A 53 4.79 7.43 -3.55
CA SER A 53 6.25 7.47 -3.61
C SER A 53 6.76 7.71 -5.01
N ASN A 54 8.03 8.11 -5.14
CA ASN A 54 8.72 8.29 -6.42
C ASN A 54 7.97 9.20 -7.42
N CYS A 55 7.34 10.26 -6.90
CA CYS A 55 6.61 11.24 -7.70
C CYS A 55 7.00 12.67 -7.30
N LYS A 56 6.48 13.65 -8.04
CA LYS A 56 6.77 15.08 -7.81
C LYS A 56 6.35 15.56 -6.42
N GLU A 57 5.23 15.04 -5.90
CA GLU A 57 4.67 15.40 -4.60
C GLU A 57 4.45 14.13 -3.76
N PRO A 58 5.50 13.63 -3.09
CA PRO A 58 5.41 12.41 -2.30
C PRO A 58 4.70 12.67 -0.96
N GLY A 59 3.76 11.80 -0.59
CA GLY A 59 2.93 12.03 0.59
C GLY A 59 1.83 10.99 0.79
N ILE A 60 1.14 11.09 1.93
CA ILE A 60 -0.10 10.34 2.16
C ILE A 60 -1.22 11.03 1.39
N VAL A 61 -2.04 10.23 0.69
CA VAL A 61 -3.18 10.67 -0.13
C VAL A 61 -4.47 9.96 0.23
#